data_AF-A0A3D5X963-F1
#
_entry.id   AF-A0A3D5X963-F1
#
_cell.length_a   1.000
_cell.length_b   1.000
_cell.length_c   1.000
_cell.angle_alpha   90.00
_cell.angle_beta   90.00
_cell.angle_gamma   90.00
#
_symmetry.space_group_name_H-M   'P 1'
#
loop_
_entity.id
_entity.type
_entity.pdbx_description
1 polymer ?
#
loop_
_entity_poly.entity_id
_entity_poly.type
_entity_poly.pdbx_seq_one_letter_code
_entity_poly.pdbx_strand_id
1 'polypeptide(L)'
;MSNLLLLPTYDFPFIYGNANSGELTILGKSTPDSIFDILKPVEDWVSNYISKNNKPLEINFNLYFYNTPTTLMVSSILMMLNDADGKETRFKVNWYFSSDDEDLMEEGEDFKSITQFPFKLIAENYSKDLSIAQTDISPLVYADCAGDFIIKGNSNHPKPLEFYRPIMKWLSNVPMCPTIKHIHLDIHLLSVSPSNLPYIKAIIYFMEAIHNQEISVRIKWNYSNSDVEKLGEEYLENLTLHYYFKQAVE
;
A
#
# COMPACT_ATOMS: atom_id res chain seq x y z
N MET A 1 2.92 20.98 -3.85
CA MET A 1 1.74 20.39 -3.19
C MET A 1 2.22 19.32 -2.23
N SER A 2 1.46 19.00 -1.17
CA SER A 2 1.81 17.94 -0.23
C SER A 2 1.51 16.55 -0.80
N ASN A 3 2.12 15.53 -0.20
CA ASN A 3 1.75 14.15 -0.47
C ASN A 3 0.31 13.88 0.02
N LEU A 4 -0.36 12.93 -0.62
CA LEU A 4 -1.59 12.31 -0.10
C LEU A 4 -1.21 11.03 0.65
N LEU A 5 -1.78 10.82 1.83
CA LEU A 5 -1.65 9.58 2.58
C LEU A 5 -3.00 9.25 3.23
N LEU A 6 -3.60 8.16 2.78
CA LEU A 6 -4.75 7.52 3.42
C LEU A 6 -4.31 6.11 3.84
N LEU A 7 -4.39 5.84 5.13
CA LEU A 7 -3.95 4.57 5.70
C LEU A 7 -5.05 3.52 5.51
N PRO A 8 -4.67 2.25 5.28
CA PRO A 8 -5.64 1.18 5.05
C PRO A 8 -6.49 0.94 6.30
N THR A 9 -7.73 0.52 6.08
CA THR A 9 -8.60 -0.08 7.11
C THR A 9 -9.12 -1.41 6.58
N TYR A 10 -10.13 -1.99 7.22
CA TYR A 10 -10.74 -3.22 6.71
C TYR A 10 -11.43 -3.03 5.34
N ASP A 11 -12.06 -1.87 5.12
CA ASP A 11 -12.86 -1.61 3.91
C ASP A 11 -12.22 -0.57 2.99
N PHE A 12 -11.18 0.13 3.46
CA PHE A 12 -10.48 1.13 2.68
C PHE A 12 -9.05 0.69 2.33
N PRO A 13 -8.61 0.87 1.07
CA PRO A 13 -7.27 0.52 0.66
C PRO A 13 -6.26 1.54 1.19
N PHE A 14 -4.98 1.18 1.16
CA PHE A 14 -3.90 2.13 1.29
C PHE A 14 -3.85 3.03 0.05
N ILE A 15 -3.82 4.34 0.25
CA ILE A 15 -3.68 5.31 -0.84
C ILE A 15 -2.53 6.26 -0.54
N TYR A 16 -1.56 6.33 -1.45
CA TYR A 16 -0.41 7.21 -1.30
C TYR A 16 -0.06 7.92 -2.61
N GLY A 17 -0.11 9.24 -2.58
CA GLY A 17 0.27 10.12 -3.68
C GLY A 17 1.56 10.86 -3.35
N ASN A 18 2.67 10.51 -4.01
CA ASN A 18 3.94 11.19 -3.89
C ASN A 18 4.03 12.36 -4.88
N ALA A 19 3.93 13.57 -4.35
CA ALA A 19 3.93 14.79 -5.16
C ALA A 19 5.28 15.06 -5.85
N ASN A 20 6.38 14.50 -5.34
CA ASN A 20 7.71 14.71 -5.91
C ASN A 20 7.97 13.78 -7.10
N SER A 21 7.64 12.49 -6.97
CA SER A 21 7.84 11.50 -8.04
C SER A 21 6.70 11.48 -9.06
N GLY A 22 5.51 11.97 -8.70
CA GLY A 22 4.33 11.84 -9.56
C GLY A 22 3.78 10.42 -9.58
N GLU A 23 3.80 9.75 -8.43
CA GLU A 23 3.26 8.40 -8.29
C GLU A 23 2.06 8.42 -7.35
N LEU A 24 0.94 7.85 -7.80
CA LEU A 24 -0.23 7.55 -6.98
C LEU A 24 -0.38 6.04 -6.89
N THR A 25 -0.49 5.50 -5.68
CA THR A 25 -0.73 4.09 -5.42
C THR A 25 -2.04 3.92 -4.70
N ILE A 26 -2.87 3.00 -5.17
CA ILE A 26 -4.10 2.54 -4.51
C ILE A 26 -3.95 1.02 -4.37
N LEU A 27 -3.79 0.54 -3.15
CA LEU A 27 -3.43 -0.84 -2.87
C LEU A 27 -4.25 -1.38 -1.72
N GLY A 28 -4.99 -2.46 -1.95
CA GLY A 28 -5.74 -3.10 -0.87
C GLY A 28 -7.09 -3.66 -1.30
N LYS A 29 -7.85 -4.09 -0.30
CA LYS A 29 -9.29 -4.31 -0.42
C LYS A 29 -9.96 -2.94 -0.39
N SER A 30 -11.00 -2.75 -1.20
CA SER A 30 -11.76 -1.52 -1.23
C SER A 30 -13.25 -1.82 -1.38
N THR A 31 -13.91 -2.01 -0.24
CA THR A 31 -15.34 -2.29 -0.16
C THR A 31 -16.08 -1.32 0.75
N PRO A 32 -15.92 0.00 0.56
CA PRO A 32 -16.60 0.94 1.43
C PRO A 32 -18.10 0.97 1.14
N ASP A 33 -18.89 1.26 2.18
CA ASP A 33 -20.32 1.58 2.01
C ASP A 33 -20.51 2.91 1.27
N SER A 34 -19.55 3.83 1.43
CA SER A 34 -19.52 5.15 0.79
C SER A 34 -18.11 5.47 0.32
N ILE A 35 -17.95 5.76 -0.98
CA ILE A 35 -16.65 6.11 -1.57
C ILE A 35 -16.25 7.57 -1.30
N PHE A 36 -17.17 8.44 -0.86
CA PHE A 36 -16.94 9.88 -0.82
C PHE A 36 -15.74 10.30 0.02
N ASP A 37 -15.53 9.63 1.15
CA ASP A 37 -14.46 9.95 2.10
C ASP A 37 -13.06 9.68 1.53
N ILE A 38 -12.94 8.81 0.52
CA ILE A 38 -11.68 8.55 -0.17
C ILE A 38 -11.62 9.19 -1.55
N LEU A 39 -12.74 9.22 -2.28
CA LEU A 39 -12.80 9.73 -3.65
C LEU A 39 -12.41 11.20 -3.68
N LYS A 40 -13.00 12.02 -2.81
CA LYS A 40 -12.79 13.46 -2.83
C LYS A 40 -11.32 13.84 -2.56
N PRO A 41 -10.65 13.33 -1.52
CA PRO A 41 -9.22 13.57 -1.34
C PRO A 41 -8.34 13.12 -2.51
N VAL A 42 -8.68 12.00 -3.16
CA VAL A 42 -7.93 11.46 -4.29
C VAL A 42 -8.11 12.33 -5.54
N GLU A 43 -9.35 12.66 -5.91
CA GLU A 43 -9.65 13.56 -7.03
C GLU A 43 -9.00 14.93 -6.83
N ASP A 44 -9.12 15.50 -5.63
CA ASP A 44 -8.51 16.79 -5.32
C ASP A 44 -6.99 16.73 -5.46
N TRP A 45 -6.35 15.64 -5.03
CA TRP A 45 -4.91 15.46 -5.18
C TRP A 45 -4.51 15.32 -6.66
N VAL A 46 -5.20 14.48 -7.43
CA VAL A 46 -4.94 14.26 -8.87
C VAL A 46 -5.14 15.56 -9.65
N SER A 47 -6.24 16.26 -9.43
CA SER A 47 -6.54 17.56 -10.06
C SER A 47 -5.47 18.62 -9.73
N ASN A 48 -5.06 18.70 -8.46
CA ASN A 48 -3.96 19.57 -8.05
C ASN A 48 -2.63 19.19 -8.71
N TYR A 49 -2.35 17.90 -8.89
CA TYR A 49 -1.13 17.44 -9.55
C TYR A 49 -1.10 17.86 -11.01
N ILE A 50 -2.18 17.57 -11.75
CA ILE A 50 -2.34 17.86 -13.18
C ILE A 50 -2.21 19.36 -13.46
N SER A 51 -2.85 20.20 -12.63
CA SER A 51 -2.88 21.65 -12.81
C SER A 51 -1.58 22.36 -12.45
N LYS A 52 -0.84 21.86 -11.45
CA LYS A 52 0.38 22.52 -10.94
C LYS A 52 1.67 22.03 -11.59
N ASN A 53 1.67 20.83 -12.17
CA ASN A 53 2.89 20.20 -12.67
C ASN A 53 2.70 19.70 -14.11
N ASN A 54 3.59 20.07 -15.03
CA ASN A 54 3.70 19.43 -16.34
C ASN A 54 4.54 18.14 -16.32
N LYS A 55 4.67 17.50 -15.16
CA LYS A 55 5.43 16.26 -14.98
C LYS A 55 4.54 15.04 -15.27
N PRO A 56 5.16 13.88 -15.59
CA PRO A 56 4.42 12.63 -15.69
C PRO A 56 3.72 12.27 -14.37
N LEU A 57 2.55 11.65 -14.47
CA LEU A 57 1.81 11.04 -13.36
C LEU A 57 1.59 9.56 -13.68
N GLU A 58 2.05 8.71 -12.77
CA GLU A 58 1.88 7.26 -12.82
C GLU A 58 0.90 6.83 -11.71
N ILE A 59 -0.19 6.18 -12.09
CA ILE A 59 -1.19 5.64 -11.15
C ILE A 59 -1.11 4.12 -11.14
N ASN A 60 -0.99 3.54 -9.96
CA ASN A 60 -0.87 2.09 -9.72
C ASN A 60 -2.10 1.61 -8.96
N PHE A 61 -2.98 0.87 -9.63
CA PHE A 61 -4.12 0.19 -9.02
C PHE A 61 -3.72 -1.25 -8.73
N ASN A 62 -3.67 -1.61 -7.45
CA ASN A 62 -3.39 -2.95 -6.97
C ASN A 62 -4.51 -3.37 -6.01
N LEU A 63 -5.69 -3.54 -6.61
CA LEU A 63 -6.93 -3.90 -5.95
C LEU A 63 -7.17 -5.39 -6.20
N TYR A 64 -7.38 -6.16 -5.14
CA TYR A 64 -7.63 -7.61 -5.24
C TYR A 64 -9.06 -8.00 -4.86
N PHE A 65 -9.78 -7.10 -4.19
CA PHE A 65 -11.20 -7.27 -3.90
C PHE A 65 -11.84 -5.90 -3.69
N TYR A 66 -12.79 -5.55 -4.55
CA TYR A 66 -13.47 -4.27 -4.47
C TYR A 66 -14.91 -4.34 -4.95
N ASN A 67 -15.70 -3.34 -4.61
CA ASN A 67 -17.12 -3.26 -4.96
C ASN A 67 -17.41 -2.06 -5.88
N THR A 68 -18.68 -1.93 -6.31
CA THR A 68 -19.15 -0.88 -7.24
C THR A 68 -18.73 0.55 -6.85
N PRO A 69 -18.82 0.99 -5.59
CA PRO A 69 -18.26 2.28 -5.16
C PRO A 69 -16.81 2.53 -5.61
N THR A 70 -15.96 1.51 -5.54
CA THR A 70 -14.55 1.61 -5.98
C THR A 70 -14.43 1.68 -7.50
N THR A 71 -15.27 0.96 -8.25
CA THR A 71 -15.35 1.09 -9.73
C THR A 71 -15.64 2.53 -10.16
N LEU A 72 -16.51 3.24 -9.41
CA LEU A 72 -16.81 4.66 -9.66
C LEU A 72 -15.59 5.55 -9.41
N MET A 73 -14.81 5.28 -8.36
CA MET A 73 -13.58 6.03 -8.10
C MET A 73 -12.56 5.83 -9.21
N VAL A 74 -12.30 4.59 -9.62
CA VAL A 74 -11.36 4.30 -10.72
C VAL A 74 -11.81 5.01 -11.99
N SER A 75 -13.09 4.86 -12.36
CA SER A 75 -13.67 5.51 -13.55
C SER A 75 -13.52 7.03 -13.51
N SER A 76 -13.83 7.66 -12.37
CA SER A 76 -13.71 9.12 -12.20
C SER A 76 -12.28 9.60 -12.44
N ILE A 77 -11.30 8.92 -11.83
CA ILE A 77 -9.88 9.24 -12.02
C ILE A 77 -9.47 9.10 -13.49
N LEU A 78 -9.87 8.02 -14.17
CA LEU A 78 -9.54 7.81 -15.58
C LEU A 78 -10.16 8.89 -16.49
N MET A 79 -11.40 9.30 -16.22
CA MET A 79 -12.05 10.40 -16.95
C MET A 79 -11.30 11.73 -16.76
N MET A 80 -10.87 12.05 -15.54
CA MET A 80 -10.06 13.25 -15.29
C MET A 80 -8.75 13.26 -16.09
N LEU A 81 -8.10 12.10 -16.23
CA LEU A 81 -6.88 11.97 -17.04
C LEU A 81 -7.17 12.08 -18.55
N ASN A 82 -8.31 11.58 -19.01
CA ASN A 82 -8.72 11.67 -20.41
C ASN A 82 -9.01 13.12 -20.86
N ASP A 83 -9.54 13.93 -19.95
CA ASP A 83 -9.90 15.34 -20.22
C ASP A 83 -8.69 16.29 -20.14
N ALA A 84 -7.55 15.83 -19.61
CA ALA A 84 -6.37 16.65 -19.43
C ALA A 84 -5.45 16.71 -20.66
N ASP A 85 -4.85 17.88 -20.88
CA ASP A 85 -3.96 18.13 -22.02
C ASP A 85 -2.66 17.34 -21.95
N GLY A 86 -2.23 16.81 -23.09
CA GLY A 86 -0.98 16.05 -23.22
C GLY A 86 -1.03 14.64 -22.62
N LYS A 87 -2.23 14.13 -22.31
CA LYS A 87 -2.48 12.84 -21.65
C LYS A 87 -1.67 11.66 -22.17
N GLU A 88 -1.52 11.53 -23.49
CA GLU A 88 -0.80 10.43 -24.15
C GLU A 88 0.66 10.29 -23.70
N THR A 89 1.28 11.40 -23.27
CA THR A 89 2.69 11.43 -22.85
C THR A 89 2.86 11.72 -21.36
N ARG A 90 1.84 12.30 -20.72
CA ARG A 90 1.89 12.71 -19.32
C ARG A 90 1.40 11.63 -18.36
N PHE A 91 0.50 10.76 -18.79
CA PHE A 91 -0.14 9.83 -17.86
C PHE A 91 0.16 8.38 -18.19
N LYS A 92 0.29 7.59 -17.14
CA LYS A 92 0.41 6.15 -17.25
C LYS A 92 -0.38 5.52 -16.12
N VAL A 93 -1.18 4.51 -16.47
CA VAL A 93 -1.88 3.68 -15.49
C VAL A 93 -1.32 2.26 -15.56
N ASN A 94 -1.07 1.67 -14.39
CA ASN A 94 -0.81 0.25 -14.25
C ASN A 94 -1.93 -0.38 -13.43
N TRP A 95 -2.59 -1.38 -14.01
CA TRP A 95 -3.57 -2.23 -13.36
C TRP A 95 -2.90 -3.57 -13.03
N TYR A 96 -2.68 -3.82 -11.75
CA TYR A 96 -2.11 -5.06 -11.27
C TYR A 96 -3.24 -6.02 -10.89
N PHE A 97 -3.13 -7.28 -11.34
CA PHE A 97 -4.10 -8.32 -11.06
C PHE A 97 -3.40 -9.67 -10.85
N SER A 98 -4.09 -10.61 -10.22
CA SER A 98 -3.60 -11.99 -10.08
C SER A 98 -3.70 -12.71 -11.42
N SER A 99 -2.68 -13.48 -11.82
CA SER A 99 -2.73 -14.28 -13.06
C SER A 99 -3.90 -15.27 -13.12
N ASP A 100 -4.41 -15.65 -11.95
CA ASP A 100 -5.48 -16.64 -11.78
C ASP A 100 -6.85 -15.99 -11.60
N ASP A 101 -6.95 -14.65 -11.69
CA ASP A 101 -8.17 -13.87 -11.51
C ASP A 101 -8.58 -13.24 -12.85
N GLU A 102 -9.41 -13.97 -13.60
CA GLU A 102 -9.90 -13.54 -14.91
C GLU A 102 -10.87 -12.34 -14.80
N ASP A 103 -11.66 -12.25 -13.72
CA ASP A 103 -12.62 -11.16 -13.51
C ASP A 103 -11.88 -9.82 -13.38
N LEU A 104 -10.85 -9.76 -12.53
CA LEU A 104 -10.02 -8.55 -12.38
C LEU A 104 -9.24 -8.19 -13.65
N MET A 105 -8.90 -9.19 -14.48
CA MET A 105 -8.28 -8.95 -15.79
C MET A 105 -9.27 -8.29 -16.75
N GLU A 106 -10.49 -8.82 -16.85
CA GLU A 106 -11.55 -8.31 -17.73
C GLU A 106 -11.93 -6.87 -17.35
N GLU A 107 -12.12 -6.58 -16.06
CA GLU A 107 -12.39 -5.22 -15.58
C GLU A 107 -11.25 -4.24 -15.95
N GLY A 108 -10.00 -4.69 -15.87
CA GLY A 108 -8.86 -3.90 -16.30
C GLY A 108 -8.82 -3.63 -17.80
N GLU A 109 -9.24 -4.58 -18.64
CA GLU A 109 -9.40 -4.38 -20.09
C GLU A 109 -10.56 -3.42 -20.40
N ASP A 110 -11.66 -3.48 -19.64
CA ASP A 110 -12.78 -2.53 -19.74
C ASP A 110 -12.30 -1.10 -19.43
N PHE A 111 -11.57 -0.92 -18.33
CA PHE A 111 -10.96 0.37 -17.99
C PHE A 111 -9.97 0.84 -19.06
N LYS A 112 -9.15 -0.06 -19.59
CA LYS A 112 -8.22 0.26 -20.67
C LYS A 112 -8.95 0.73 -21.94
N SER A 113 -10.08 0.10 -22.27
CA SER A 113 -10.87 0.42 -23.48
C SER A 113 -11.39 1.86 -23.51
N ILE A 114 -11.59 2.47 -22.34
CA ILE A 114 -12.07 3.85 -22.20
C ILE A 114 -10.94 4.88 -22.04
N THR A 115 -9.67 4.47 -22.09
CA THR A 115 -8.52 5.36 -21.83
C THR A 115 -7.81 5.83 -23.11
N GLN A 116 -7.31 7.06 -23.09
CA GLN A 116 -6.61 7.69 -24.21
C GLN A 116 -5.12 7.96 -23.89
N PHE A 117 -4.55 7.19 -22.97
CA PHE A 117 -3.18 7.30 -22.49
C PHE A 117 -2.62 5.90 -22.19
N PRO A 118 -1.29 5.73 -22.02
CA PRO A 118 -0.69 4.46 -21.68
C PRO A 118 -1.36 3.76 -20.47
N PHE A 119 -2.05 2.66 -20.73
CA PHE A 119 -2.64 1.78 -19.71
C PHE A 119 -2.05 0.39 -19.84
N LYS A 120 -1.46 -0.12 -18.75
CA LYS A 120 -0.82 -1.45 -18.71
C LYS A 120 -1.55 -2.36 -17.76
N LEU A 121 -1.91 -3.54 -18.25
CA LEU A 121 -2.30 -4.68 -17.45
C LEU A 121 -1.05 -5.44 -17.04
N ILE A 122 -0.89 -5.70 -15.75
CA ILE A 122 0.28 -6.36 -15.18
C ILE A 122 -0.20 -7.55 -14.36
N ALA A 123 -0.11 -8.74 -14.96
CA ALA A 123 -0.36 -9.99 -14.27
C ALA A 123 0.77 -10.26 -13.26
N GLU A 124 0.41 -10.67 -12.06
CA GLU A 124 1.36 -11.05 -11.03
C GLU A 124 0.94 -12.36 -10.37
N ASN A 125 1.90 -13.25 -10.17
CA ASN A 125 1.64 -14.46 -9.41
C ASN A 125 1.53 -14.15 -7.91
N TYR A 126 0.73 -14.94 -7.21
CA TYR A 126 0.67 -14.93 -5.76
C TYR A 126 1.70 -15.91 -5.17
N SER A 127 2.35 -15.50 -4.09
CA SER A 127 3.19 -16.38 -3.26
C SER A 127 2.65 -16.37 -1.84
N LYS A 128 2.51 -17.57 -1.27
CA LYS A 128 2.06 -17.78 0.12
C LYS A 128 3.06 -17.22 1.12
N ASP A 129 4.33 -17.33 0.79
CA ASP A 129 5.43 -16.88 1.62
C ASP A 129 6.14 -15.71 0.93
N LEU A 130 6.61 -14.76 1.72
CA LEU A 130 7.36 -13.60 1.28
C LEU A 130 8.74 -13.65 1.94
N SER A 131 9.79 -13.60 1.12
CA SER A 131 11.17 -13.49 1.61
C SER A 131 11.94 -12.48 0.76
N ILE A 132 12.42 -11.42 1.41
CA ILE A 132 13.24 -10.37 0.81
C ILE A 132 14.52 -10.29 1.62
N ALA A 133 15.67 -10.47 0.96
CA ALA A 133 16.98 -10.41 1.60
C ALA A 133 17.32 -8.99 2.08
N GLN A 134 18.00 -8.92 3.22
CA GLN A 134 18.51 -7.65 3.74
C GLN A 134 19.59 -7.06 2.82
N THR A 135 19.62 -5.73 2.71
CA THR A 135 20.73 -4.98 2.11
C THR A 135 21.14 -3.83 3.05
N ASP A 136 22.12 -3.02 2.63
CA ASP A 136 22.53 -1.84 3.40
C ASP A 136 21.43 -0.77 3.50
N ILE A 137 20.49 -0.77 2.54
CA ILE A 137 19.43 0.26 2.40
C ILE A 137 18.00 -0.30 2.54
N SER A 138 17.83 -1.62 2.61
CA SER A 138 16.52 -2.26 2.69
C SER A 138 16.49 -3.35 3.75
N PRO A 139 15.40 -3.44 4.51
CA PRO A 139 15.32 -4.41 5.57
C PRO A 139 15.13 -5.81 4.97
N LEU A 140 15.58 -6.82 5.72
CA LEU A 140 15.05 -8.16 5.62
C LEU A 140 13.54 -8.10 5.79
N VAL A 141 12.81 -8.83 4.95
CA VAL A 141 11.39 -9.11 5.16
C VAL A 141 11.15 -10.61 5.05
N TYR A 142 10.50 -11.18 6.05
CA TYR A 142 10.03 -12.56 6.01
C TYR A 142 8.59 -12.60 6.47
N ALA A 143 7.70 -13.23 5.71
CA ALA A 143 6.34 -13.50 6.13
C ALA A 143 5.85 -14.86 5.61
N ASP A 144 5.13 -15.62 6.41
CA ASP A 144 4.64 -16.95 6.02
C ASP A 144 3.21 -17.25 6.50
N CYS A 145 2.68 -18.39 6.05
CA CYS A 145 1.33 -18.84 6.44
C CYS A 145 1.21 -19.34 7.90
N ALA A 146 2.31 -19.44 8.64
CA ALA A 146 2.29 -19.74 10.08
C ALA A 146 2.01 -18.49 10.92
N GLY A 147 2.06 -17.30 10.30
CA GLY A 147 1.80 -16.02 10.95
C GLY A 147 3.07 -15.33 11.45
N ASP A 148 4.26 -15.84 11.11
CA ASP A 148 5.50 -15.15 11.41
C ASP A 148 5.70 -14.02 10.40
N PHE A 149 5.91 -12.79 10.88
CA PHE A 149 6.21 -11.64 10.03
C PHE A 149 7.35 -10.83 10.65
N ILE A 150 8.47 -10.70 9.94
CA ILE A 150 9.69 -10.06 10.43
C ILE A 150 10.09 -8.94 9.48
N ILE A 151 10.44 -7.78 10.04
CA ILE A 151 11.07 -6.66 9.31
C ILE A 151 12.32 -6.24 10.07
N LYS A 152 13.50 -6.36 9.45
CA LYS A 152 14.78 -6.11 10.15
C LYS A 152 15.82 -5.40 9.29
N GLY A 153 16.39 -4.30 9.80
CA GLY A 153 17.48 -3.58 9.14
C GLY A 153 17.17 -2.12 8.81
N ASN A 154 17.89 -1.55 7.84
CA ASN A 154 17.71 -0.18 7.38
C ASN A 154 16.58 -0.08 6.37
N SER A 155 15.72 0.93 6.47
CA SER A 155 14.59 1.13 5.57
C SER A 155 14.67 2.46 4.83
N ASN A 156 15.63 2.50 3.90
CA ASN A 156 16.06 3.69 3.19
C ASN A 156 16.03 3.48 1.67
N HIS A 157 15.15 2.61 1.17
CA HIS A 157 15.11 2.28 -0.26
C HIS A 157 14.76 3.53 -1.09
N PRO A 158 15.50 3.84 -2.18
CA PRO A 158 15.29 5.05 -2.98
C PRO A 158 14.00 5.00 -3.80
N LYS A 159 13.43 3.80 -3.99
CA LYS A 159 12.13 3.57 -4.62
C LYS A 159 11.21 2.81 -3.67
N PRO A 160 10.65 3.46 -2.64
CA PRO A 160 9.91 2.77 -1.59
C PRO A 160 8.78 1.89 -2.14
N LEU A 161 8.01 2.40 -3.12
CA LEU A 161 6.90 1.63 -3.70
C LEU A 161 7.35 0.28 -4.28
N GLU A 162 8.46 0.25 -5.01
CA GLU A 162 9.01 -0.99 -5.59
C GLU A 162 9.33 -2.02 -4.50
N PHE A 163 9.87 -1.57 -3.36
CA PHE A 163 10.22 -2.43 -2.24
C PHE A 163 9.00 -2.89 -1.42
N TYR A 164 8.08 -1.98 -1.10
CA TYR A 164 6.96 -2.28 -0.21
C TYR A 164 5.76 -2.91 -0.90
N ARG A 165 5.59 -2.75 -2.22
CA ARG A 165 4.46 -3.34 -2.94
C ARG A 165 4.28 -4.83 -2.67
N PRO A 166 5.31 -5.71 -2.76
CA PRO A 166 5.13 -7.14 -2.44
C PRO A 166 4.70 -7.38 -0.99
N ILE A 167 5.15 -6.55 -0.04
CA ILE A 167 4.78 -6.63 1.38
C ILE A 167 3.30 -6.28 1.57
N MET A 168 2.90 -5.13 1.01
CA MET A 168 1.51 -4.67 1.08
C MET A 168 0.55 -5.64 0.39
N LYS A 169 0.98 -6.25 -0.73
CA LYS A 169 0.23 -7.30 -1.43
C LYS A 169 0.08 -8.56 -0.58
N TRP A 170 1.14 -9.00 0.10
CA TRP A 170 1.06 -10.15 0.99
C TRP A 170 0.05 -9.88 2.11
N LEU A 171 0.17 -8.72 2.79
CA LEU A 171 -0.73 -8.29 3.86
C LEU A 171 -2.20 -8.24 3.45
N SER A 172 -2.42 -7.68 2.28
CA SER A 172 -3.72 -7.62 1.62
C SER A 172 -4.38 -9.00 1.46
N ASN A 173 -3.62 -10.05 1.17
CA ASN A 173 -4.17 -11.38 0.96
C ASN A 173 -4.30 -12.22 2.25
N VAL A 174 -3.79 -11.74 3.38
CA VAL A 174 -3.84 -12.47 4.65
C VAL A 174 -5.26 -12.86 5.08
N PRO A 175 -6.28 -11.99 5.01
CA PRO A 175 -7.65 -12.37 5.37
C PRO A 175 -8.24 -13.49 4.50
N MET A 176 -7.69 -13.72 3.30
CA MET A 176 -8.10 -14.80 2.41
C MET A 176 -7.37 -16.12 2.70
N CYS A 177 -6.41 -16.13 3.63
CA CYS A 177 -5.65 -17.32 4.01
C CYS A 177 -6.30 -18.02 5.22
N PRO A 178 -7.04 -19.13 5.04
CA PRO A 178 -7.82 -19.75 6.13
C PRO A 178 -6.96 -20.37 7.25
N THR A 179 -5.66 -20.51 7.02
CA THR A 179 -4.72 -21.10 8.00
C THR A 179 -4.21 -20.08 9.01
N ILE A 180 -4.23 -18.78 8.69
CA ILE A 180 -3.67 -17.74 9.55
C ILE A 180 -4.74 -17.34 10.59
N LYS A 181 -4.49 -17.71 11.84
CA LYS A 181 -5.32 -17.30 13.00
C LYS A 181 -4.62 -16.30 13.91
N HIS A 182 -3.30 -16.26 13.83
CA HIS A 182 -2.44 -15.40 14.63
C HIS A 182 -1.36 -14.81 13.73
N ILE A 183 -0.95 -13.57 13.99
CA ILE A 183 0.20 -12.94 13.34
C ILE A 183 1.10 -12.36 14.42
N HIS A 184 2.38 -12.67 14.33
CA HIS A 184 3.43 -12.09 15.16
C HIS A 184 4.34 -11.24 14.27
N LEU A 185 4.21 -9.93 14.40
CA LEU A 185 5.04 -8.96 13.70
C LEU A 185 6.23 -8.53 14.58
N ASP A 186 7.42 -8.98 14.21
CA ASP A 186 8.69 -8.64 14.86
C ASP A 186 9.43 -7.55 14.05
N ILE A 187 9.44 -6.33 14.57
CA ILE A 187 10.07 -5.16 13.94
C ILE A 187 11.44 -4.91 14.60
N HIS A 188 12.48 -4.78 13.78
CA HIS A 188 13.86 -4.52 14.16
C HIS A 188 14.50 -3.49 13.22
N LEU A 189 13.89 -2.30 13.13
CA LEU A 189 14.37 -1.23 12.24
C LEU A 189 15.56 -0.51 12.86
N LEU A 190 16.58 -0.25 12.06
CA LEU A 190 17.76 0.52 12.46
C LEU A 190 17.60 2.00 12.11
N SER A 191 17.06 2.29 10.94
CA SER A 191 16.75 3.63 10.44
C SER A 191 15.63 3.56 9.40
N VAL A 192 14.86 4.63 9.25
CA VAL A 192 13.80 4.74 8.23
C VAL A 192 13.88 6.13 7.59
N SER A 193 14.03 6.19 6.27
CA SER A 193 14.09 7.48 5.58
C SER A 193 12.68 8.08 5.44
N PRO A 194 12.55 9.41 5.30
CA PRO A 194 11.24 10.07 5.22
C PRO A 194 10.31 9.53 4.12
N SER A 195 10.87 9.08 2.99
CA SER A 195 10.09 8.50 1.89
C SER A 195 9.57 7.08 2.18
N ASN A 196 10.16 6.37 3.14
CA ASN A 196 9.79 5.01 3.53
C ASN A 196 8.80 5.00 4.71
N LEU A 197 8.75 6.07 5.52
CA LEU A 197 7.84 6.22 6.68
C LEU A 197 6.36 5.89 6.38
N PRO A 198 5.74 6.39 5.28
CA PRO A 198 4.33 6.11 5.01
C PRO A 198 4.02 4.61 4.89
N TYR A 199 4.98 3.84 4.38
CA TYR A 199 4.81 2.39 4.17
C TYR A 199 4.99 1.61 5.47
N ILE A 200 5.92 2.01 6.33
CA ILE A 200 6.02 1.42 7.69
C ILE A 200 4.71 1.67 8.45
N LYS A 201 4.16 2.89 8.38
CA LYS A 201 2.86 3.19 8.98
C LYS A 201 1.74 2.35 8.37
N ALA A 202 1.73 2.19 7.04
CA ALA A 202 0.75 1.36 6.35
C ALA A 202 0.81 -0.12 6.79
N ILE A 203 2.00 -0.70 7.01
CA ILE A 203 2.15 -2.08 7.53
C ILE A 203 1.40 -2.24 8.85
N ILE A 204 1.59 -1.28 9.77
CA ILE A 204 0.97 -1.32 11.10
C ILE A 204 -0.55 -1.14 11.00
N TYR A 205 -1.04 -0.28 10.10
CA TYR A 205 -2.47 -0.12 9.89
C TYR A 205 -3.11 -1.33 9.18
N PHE A 206 -2.37 -2.02 8.31
CA PHE A 206 -2.78 -3.33 7.80
C PHE A 206 -2.88 -4.36 8.93
N MET A 207 -1.95 -4.38 9.88
CA MET A 207 -2.04 -5.24 11.07
C MET A 207 -3.31 -4.95 11.87
N GLU A 208 -3.64 -3.68 12.12
CA GLU A 208 -4.87 -3.28 12.80
C GLU A 208 -6.13 -3.73 12.02
N ALA A 209 -6.15 -3.50 10.70
CA ALA A 209 -7.26 -3.92 9.85
C ALA A 209 -7.47 -5.44 9.89
N ILE A 210 -6.38 -6.22 9.82
CA ILE A 210 -6.40 -7.68 9.94
C ILE A 210 -6.87 -8.09 11.35
N HIS A 211 -6.41 -7.39 12.40
CA HIS A 211 -6.80 -7.69 13.77
C HIS A 211 -8.31 -7.60 14.00
N ASN A 212 -8.92 -6.59 13.38
CA ASN A 212 -10.36 -6.35 13.44
C ASN A 212 -11.20 -7.40 12.67
N GLN A 213 -10.56 -8.36 12.00
CA GLN A 213 -11.19 -9.50 11.31
C GLN A 213 -11.02 -10.83 12.06
N GLU A 214 -10.99 -10.77 13.40
CA GLU A 214 -10.86 -11.94 14.29
C GLU A 214 -9.52 -12.70 14.17
N ILE A 215 -8.55 -12.16 13.44
CA ILE A 215 -7.16 -12.65 13.43
C ILE A 215 -6.42 -11.99 14.59
N SER A 216 -5.80 -12.76 15.48
CA SER A 216 -5.10 -12.16 16.62
C SER A 216 -3.71 -11.68 16.20
N VAL A 217 -3.48 -10.37 16.26
CA VAL A 217 -2.19 -9.78 15.86
C VAL A 217 -1.43 -9.30 17.10
N ARG A 218 -0.13 -9.58 17.14
CA ARG A 218 0.80 -9.05 18.15
C ARG A 218 1.99 -8.40 17.47
N ILE A 219 2.36 -7.21 17.94
CA ILE A 219 3.54 -6.49 17.47
C ILE A 219 4.60 -6.47 18.56
N LYS A 220 5.82 -6.85 18.19
CA LYS A 220 7.01 -6.65 19.00
C LYS A 220 7.88 -5.61 18.32
N TRP A 221 7.95 -4.44 18.93
CA TRP A 221 8.76 -3.33 18.44
C TRP A 221 10.13 -3.33 19.11
N ASN A 222 11.14 -3.79 18.39
CA ASN A 222 12.52 -3.78 18.87
C ASN A 222 13.23 -2.53 18.34
N TYR A 223 13.90 -1.81 19.25
CA TYR A 223 14.57 -0.56 18.93
C TYR A 223 15.98 -0.54 19.52
N SER A 224 16.93 0.05 18.80
CA SER A 224 18.32 0.26 19.25
C SER A 224 18.64 1.74 19.47
N ASN A 225 17.74 2.65 19.10
CA ASN A 225 17.91 4.09 19.25
C ASN A 225 16.56 4.77 19.53
N SER A 226 16.62 6.00 20.06
CA SER A 226 15.46 6.77 20.48
C SER A 226 14.54 7.20 19.33
N ASP A 227 15.06 7.33 18.12
CA ASP A 227 14.26 7.78 16.98
C ASP A 227 13.32 6.65 16.52
N VAL A 228 13.82 5.42 16.49
CA VAL A 228 13.01 4.22 16.20
C VAL A 228 12.04 3.92 17.34
N GLU A 229 12.43 4.14 18.59
CA GLU A 229 11.52 4.01 19.75
C GLU A 229 10.31 4.94 19.61
N LYS A 230 10.56 6.25 19.46
CA LYS A 230 9.52 7.27 19.30
C LYS A 230 8.64 7.04 18.08
N LEU A 231 9.24 6.56 16.97
CA LEU A 231 8.49 6.20 15.78
C LEU A 231 7.45 5.10 16.07
N GLY A 232 7.85 4.07 16.82
CA GLY A 232 6.94 3.02 17.24
C GLY A 232 5.85 3.55 18.15
N GLU A 233 6.20 4.40 19.13
CA GLU A 233 5.24 5.02 20.04
C GLU A 233 4.17 5.80 19.27
N GLU A 234 4.59 6.68 18.34
CA GLU A 234 3.68 7.47 17.50
C GLU A 234 2.77 6.60 16.62
N TYR A 235 3.28 5.49 16.10
CA TYR A 235 2.52 4.68 15.14
C TYR A 235 1.55 3.70 15.82
N LEU A 236 1.81 3.32 17.07
CA LEU A 236 1.02 2.34 17.81
C LEU A 236 0.06 2.95 18.83
N GLU A 237 0.27 4.19 19.28
CA GLU A 237 -0.46 4.80 20.42
C GLU A 237 -1.99 4.79 20.30
N ASN A 238 -2.55 4.84 19.10
CA ASN A 238 -4.00 4.97 18.86
C ASN A 238 -4.63 3.68 18.31
N LEU A 239 -3.91 2.57 18.34
CA LEU A 239 -4.34 1.29 17.78
C LEU A 239 -4.84 0.34 18.87
N THR A 240 -5.67 -0.63 18.47
CA THR A 240 -6.23 -1.63 19.39
C THR A 240 -5.33 -2.86 19.52
N LEU A 241 -4.31 -2.96 18.67
CA LEU A 241 -3.32 -4.04 18.65
C LEU A 241 -2.64 -4.27 19.99
N HIS A 242 -2.36 -5.54 20.28
CA HIS A 242 -1.44 -5.89 21.34
C HIS A 242 0.00 -5.65 20.88
N TYR A 243 0.69 -4.72 21.53
CA TYR A 243 2.09 -4.44 21.24
C TYR A 243 2.95 -4.34 22.51
N TYR A 244 4.24 -4.56 22.34
CA TYR A 244 5.22 -4.27 23.38
C TYR A 244 6.55 -3.83 22.76
N PHE A 245 7.27 -3.02 23.53
CA PHE A 245 8.56 -2.48 23.15
C PHE A 245 9.67 -3.28 23.82
N LYS A 246 10.75 -3.52 23.07
CA LYS A 246 11.96 -4.18 23.57
C LYS A 246 13.19 -3.44 23.10
N GLN A 247 13.96 -2.89 24.04
CA GLN A 247 15.28 -2.37 23.71
C GLN A 247 16.18 -3.53 23.27
N ALA A 248 16.73 -3.43 22.06
CA ALA A 248 17.72 -4.36 21.57
C ALA A 248 19.03 -4.10 22.34
N VAL A 249 19.52 -5.11 23.05
CA VAL A 249 20.87 -5.09 23.61
C VAL A 249 21.81 -5.39 22.45
N GLU A 250 22.77 -4.49 22.19
CA GLU A 250 23.82 -4.69 21.17
C GLU A 250 24.60 -6.00 21.36
#